data_AF-A0A0F2LER5-F1
#
_entry.id   AF-A0A0F2LER5-F1
#
_cell.length_a   1.000
_cell.length_b   1.000
_cell.length_c   1.000
_cell.angle_alpha   90.00
_cell.angle_beta   90.00
_cell.angle_gamma   90.00
#
_symmetry.space_group_name_H-M   'P 1'
#
loop_
_entity.id
_entity.type
_entity.pdbx_description
1 polymer ?
#
loop_
_entity_poly.entity_id
_entity_poly.type
_entity_poly.pdbx_seq_one_letter_code
_entity_poly.pdbx_strand_id
1 'polypeptide(L)'
;MALLLPAVALSQMTNSTGTNSTTPIQVLNNIDNIIENGLNYINNFLNNLSYITRIYVIKFSETLAVMMGIIGAFLYFTRLSRYTGRSLIIGAILLYLFAEVLKALPKP
;
A
#
# COMPACT_ATOMS: atom_id res chain seq x y z
N MET A 1 14.26 -8.00 -6.33
CA MET A 1 14.87 -7.29 -5.18
C MET A 1 13.79 -6.48 -4.46
N ALA A 2 13.15 -7.01 -3.42
CA ALA A 2 12.04 -6.31 -2.75
C ALA A 2 11.93 -6.60 -1.23
N LEU A 3 13.04 -6.95 -0.58
CA LEU A 3 13.06 -7.32 0.85
C LEU A 3 13.99 -6.45 1.71
N LEU A 4 14.54 -5.36 1.18
CA LEU A 4 15.58 -4.58 1.87
C LEU A 4 15.07 -3.40 2.73
N LEU A 5 13.81 -2.99 2.62
CA LEU A 5 13.33 -1.81 3.35
C LEU A 5 13.26 -1.96 4.89
N PRO A 6 12.79 -3.08 5.48
CA PRO A 6 12.68 -3.15 6.94
C PRO A 6 14.06 -3.23 7.62
N ALA A 7 15.07 -3.83 6.97
CA ALA A 7 16.43 -3.94 7.52
C ALA A 7 17.18 -2.58 7.50
N VAL A 8 17.02 -1.78 6.45
CA VAL A 8 17.65 -0.46 6.35
C VAL A 8 17.00 0.53 7.34
N ALA A 9 15.70 0.44 7.59
CA ALA A 9 15.02 1.25 8.59
C ALA A 9 15.50 0.95 10.02
N LEU A 10 15.69 -0.33 10.37
CA LEU A 10 16.17 -0.73 11.70
C LEU A 10 17.66 -0.40 11.91
N SER A 11 18.49 -0.44 10.86
CA SER A 11 19.91 -0.09 10.93
C SER A 11 20.19 1.40 11.18
N GLN A 12 19.24 2.28 10.87
CA GLN A 12 19.35 3.71 11.13
C GLN A 12 18.99 4.06 12.59
N MET A 13 18.24 3.19 13.28
CA MET A 13 17.95 3.33 14.71
C MET A 13 19.21 3.20 15.58
N THR A 14 20.25 2.52 15.09
CA THR A 14 21.50 2.28 15.84
C THR A 14 22.60 3.31 15.57
N ASN A 15 22.38 4.23 14.63
CA ASN A 15 23.40 5.23 14.22
C ASN A 15 23.15 6.64 14.80
N SER A 16 22.42 6.75 15.90
CA SER A 16 22.54 7.97 16.73
C SER A 16 23.89 7.92 17.44
N THR A 17 24.92 8.45 16.78
CA THR A 17 26.19 8.79 17.44
C THR A 17 25.89 9.88 18.46
N GLY A 18 25.59 9.45 19.70
CA GLY A 18 25.47 10.31 20.86
C GLY A 18 26.81 10.98 21.12
N THR A 19 27.02 12.13 20.48
CA THR A 19 28.16 12.99 20.78
C THR A 19 27.87 13.58 22.14
N ASN A 20 28.68 13.21 23.15
CA ASN A 20 28.54 13.66 24.53
C ASN A 20 28.48 15.20 24.59
N SER A 21 27.25 15.72 24.66
CA SER A 21 26.97 17.15 24.70
C SER A 21 27.05 17.63 26.14
N THR A 22 28.07 18.42 26.46
CA THR A 22 28.26 18.97 27.82
C THR A 22 27.48 20.27 28.07
N THR A 23 26.75 20.79 27.08
CA THR A 23 25.94 22.01 27.21
C THR A 23 24.43 21.74 27.03
N PRO A 24 23.54 22.33 27.85
CA PRO A 24 22.10 22.05 27.79
C PRO A 24 21.44 22.31 26.42
N ILE A 25 21.94 23.30 25.68
CA ILE A 25 21.42 23.70 24.36
C ILE A 25 21.72 22.63 23.30
N GLN A 26 22.90 22.04 23.33
CA GLN A 26 23.30 20.97 22.40
C GLN A 26 22.55 19.67 22.68
N VAL A 27 22.20 19.40 23.95
CA VAL A 27 21.33 18.26 24.31
C VAL A 27 19.93 18.44 23.71
N LEU A 28 19.37 19.65 23.81
CA LEU A 28 18.05 19.96 23.26
C LEU A 28 18.01 19.79 21.73
N ASN A 29 19.00 20.33 21.01
CA ASN A 29 19.10 20.18 19.56
C ASN A 29 19.25 18.70 19.12
N ASN A 30 19.96 17.89 19.91
CA ASN A 30 20.07 16.45 19.63
C ASN A 30 18.73 15.73 19.86
N ILE A 31 17.97 16.11 20.88
CA ILE A 31 16.63 15.58 21.14
C ILE A 31 15.67 15.97 20.01
N ASP A 32 15.66 17.22 19.57
CA ASP A 32 14.83 17.70 18.47
C ASP A 32 15.16 16.94 17.17
N ASN A 33 16.44 16.75 16.86
CA ASN A 33 16.87 15.93 15.72
C ASN A 33 16.44 14.47 15.84
N ILE A 34 16.51 13.87 17.04
CA ILE A 34 16.06 12.47 17.26
C ILE A 34 14.53 12.38 17.03
N ILE A 35 13.77 13.35 17.53
CA ILE A 35 12.32 13.41 17.37
C ILE A 35 11.94 13.62 15.90
N GLU A 36 12.54 14.58 15.22
CA GLU A 36 12.27 14.85 13.80
C GLU A 36 12.63 13.67 12.90
N ASN A 37 13.79 13.04 13.16
CA ASN A 37 14.17 11.83 12.44
C ASN A 37 13.18 10.69 12.71
N GLY A 38 12.79 10.47 13.98
CA GLY A 38 11.79 9.49 14.37
C GLY A 38 10.44 9.70 13.67
N LEU A 39 9.95 10.95 13.65
CA LEU A 39 8.71 11.34 12.96
C LEU A 39 8.82 11.12 11.46
N ASN A 40 9.96 11.45 10.85
CA ASN A 40 10.19 11.20 9.43
C ASN A 40 10.22 9.70 9.11
N TYR A 41 10.81 8.85 9.96
CA TYR A 41 10.76 7.40 9.77
C TYR A 41 9.33 6.86 9.86
N ILE A 42 8.55 7.31 10.84
CA ILE A 42 7.15 6.89 11.00
C ILE A 42 6.33 7.32 9.78
N ASN A 43 6.46 8.57 9.34
CA ASN A 43 5.78 9.07 8.15
C ASN A 43 6.17 8.27 6.89
N ASN A 44 7.46 8.02 6.69
CA ASN A 44 7.94 7.22 5.56
C ASN A 44 7.46 5.77 5.62
N PHE A 45 7.39 5.17 6.82
CA PHE A 45 6.84 3.83 7.01
C PHE A 45 5.34 3.79 6.65
N LEU A 46 4.55 4.73 7.16
CA LEU A 46 3.12 4.81 6.89
C LEU A 46 2.83 5.05 5.40
N ASN A 47 3.59 5.93 4.75
CA ASN A 47 3.47 6.19 3.32
C ASN A 47 3.81 4.95 2.49
N ASN A 48 4.89 4.25 2.82
CA ASN A 48 5.26 3.00 2.15
C ASN A 48 4.22 1.89 2.38
N LEU A 49 3.71 1.75 3.59
CA LEU A 49 2.69 0.75 3.92
C LEU A 49 1.38 1.03 3.14
N SER A 50 0.95 2.29 3.11
CA SER A 50 -0.20 2.74 2.31
C SER A 50 0.01 2.46 0.82
N TYR A 51 1.19 2.80 0.28
CA TYR A 51 1.54 2.57 -1.12
C TYR A 51 1.53 1.08 -1.49
N ILE A 52 2.18 0.23 -0.69
CA ILE A 52 2.24 -1.21 -0.91
C ILE A 52 0.83 -1.81 -0.86
N THR A 53 0.03 -1.44 0.13
CA THR A 53 -1.34 -1.94 0.31
C THR A 53 -2.18 -1.56 -0.91
N ARG A 54 -2.10 -0.31 -1.36
CA ARG A 54 -2.81 0.18 -2.55
C ARG A 54 -2.43 -0.59 -3.82
N ILE A 55 -1.15 -0.87 -4.03
CA ILE A 55 -0.70 -1.69 -5.17
C ILE A 55 -1.34 -3.07 -5.14
N TYR A 56 -1.31 -3.74 -3.98
CA TYR A 56 -1.87 -5.09 -3.88
C TYR A 56 -3.38 -5.07 -4.07
N VAL A 57 -4.10 -4.11 -3.50
CA VAL A 57 -5.55 -3.95 -3.70
C VAL A 57 -5.88 -3.77 -5.18
N ILE A 58 -5.17 -2.90 -5.90
CA ILE A 58 -5.40 -2.71 -7.35
C ILE A 58 -5.17 -4.02 -8.11
N LYS A 59 -4.03 -4.70 -7.88
CA LYS A 59 -3.70 -5.96 -8.56
C LYS A 59 -4.70 -7.06 -8.28
N PHE A 60 -5.12 -7.21 -7.03
CA PHE A 60 -6.15 -8.19 -6.65
C PHE A 60 -7.49 -7.86 -7.29
N SER A 61 -7.89 -6.58 -7.29
CA SER A 61 -9.13 -6.10 -7.90
C SER A 61 -9.15 -6.34 -9.40
N GLU A 62 -8.09 -6.03 -10.13
CA GLU A 62 -7.97 -6.31 -11.57
C GLU A 62 -8.04 -7.83 -11.86
N THR A 63 -7.31 -8.63 -11.10
CA THR A 63 -7.28 -10.09 -11.28
C THR A 63 -8.66 -10.72 -11.01
N LEU A 64 -9.30 -10.30 -9.93
CA LEU A 64 -10.65 -10.77 -9.57
C LEU A 64 -11.68 -10.33 -10.60
N ALA A 65 -11.58 -9.10 -11.14
CA ALA A 65 -12.48 -8.63 -12.18
C ALA A 65 -12.41 -9.50 -13.43
N VAL A 66 -11.20 -9.86 -13.88
CA VAL A 66 -11.02 -10.75 -15.04
C VAL A 66 -11.59 -12.14 -14.76
N MET A 67 -11.29 -12.74 -13.61
CA MET A 67 -11.81 -14.06 -13.24
C MET A 67 -13.34 -14.06 -13.16
N MET A 68 -13.92 -13.02 -12.53
CA MET A 68 -15.36 -12.83 -12.47
C MET A 68 -15.96 -12.64 -13.87
N GLY A 69 -15.33 -11.88 -14.75
CA GLY A 69 -15.78 -11.71 -16.12
C GLY A 69 -15.85 -13.03 -16.89
N ILE A 70 -14.82 -13.87 -16.78
CA ILE A 70 -14.75 -15.19 -17.44
C ILE A 70 -15.81 -16.14 -16.88
N ILE A 71 -15.90 -16.26 -15.54
CA ILE A 71 -16.87 -17.13 -14.88
C ILE A 71 -18.31 -16.67 -15.18
N GLY A 72 -18.54 -15.36 -15.15
CA GLY A 72 -19.84 -14.76 -15.46
C GLY A 72 -20.26 -14.99 -16.91
N ALA A 73 -19.32 -14.83 -17.86
CA ALA A 73 -19.54 -15.15 -19.27
C ALA A 73 -19.87 -16.63 -19.47
N PHE A 74 -19.08 -17.53 -18.84
CA PHE A 74 -19.32 -18.97 -18.89
C PHE A 74 -20.72 -19.34 -18.38
N LEU A 75 -21.12 -18.84 -17.20
CA LEU A 75 -22.44 -19.07 -16.61
C LEU A 75 -23.59 -18.52 -17.48
N TYR A 76 -23.35 -17.39 -18.15
CA TYR A 76 -24.33 -16.78 -19.05
C TYR A 76 -24.53 -17.59 -20.33
N PHE A 77 -23.44 -17.97 -21.01
CA PHE A 77 -23.49 -18.70 -22.29
C PHE A 77 -23.93 -20.15 -22.13
N THR A 78 -23.50 -20.84 -21.07
CA THR A 78 -23.96 -22.21 -20.78
C THR A 78 -25.42 -22.29 -20.34
N ARG A 79 -26.07 -21.14 -20.10
CA ARG A 79 -27.44 -21.01 -19.58
C ARG A 79 -27.66 -21.72 -18.25
N LEU A 80 -26.59 -22.15 -17.56
CA LEU A 80 -26.66 -22.87 -16.29
C LEU A 80 -27.24 -21.96 -15.19
N SER A 81 -26.82 -20.69 -15.18
CA SER A 81 -27.49 -19.64 -14.40
C SER A 81 -27.30 -18.28 -15.06
N ARG A 82 -28.29 -17.87 -15.86
CA ARG A 82 -28.23 -16.58 -16.58
C ARG A 82 -28.30 -15.37 -15.66
N TYR A 83 -29.06 -15.48 -14.56
CA TYR A 83 -29.22 -14.39 -13.61
C TYR A 83 -27.92 -14.15 -12.83
N THR A 84 -27.31 -15.22 -12.32
CA THR A 84 -26.00 -15.14 -11.65
C THR A 84 -24.89 -14.75 -12.62
N GLY A 85 -24.88 -15.28 -13.85
CA GLY A 85 -23.88 -14.89 -14.85
C GLY A 85 -23.91 -13.39 -15.16
N ARG A 86 -25.10 -12.80 -15.34
CA ARG A 86 -25.25 -11.35 -15.57
C ARG A 86 -24.80 -10.50 -14.39
N SER A 87 -25.19 -10.86 -13.16
CA SER A 87 -24.76 -10.09 -11.98
C SER A 87 -23.25 -10.16 -11.78
N LEU A 88 -22.63 -11.29 -12.13
CA LEU A 88 -21.19 -11.52 -12.00
C LEU A 88 -20.39 -10.75 -13.07
N ILE A 89 -20.92 -10.63 -14.30
CA ILE A 89 -20.35 -9.74 -15.34
C ILE A 89 -20.46 -8.27 -14.92
N ILE A 90 -21.62 -7.83 -14.42
CA ILE A 90 -21.79 -6.45 -13.90
C ILE A 90 -20.82 -6.20 -12.74
N GLY A 91 -20.67 -7.17 -11.83
CA GLY A 91 -19.74 -7.10 -10.71
C GLY A 91 -18.29 -6.98 -11.17
N ALA A 92 -17.90 -7.74 -12.20
CA ALA A 92 -16.57 -7.66 -12.80
C ALA A 92 -16.27 -6.25 -13.36
N ILE A 93 -17.23 -5.66 -14.08
CA ILE A 93 -17.09 -4.31 -14.66
C ILE A 93 -16.95 -3.27 -13.54
N LEU A 94 -17.80 -3.34 -12.52
CA LEU A 94 -17.74 -2.45 -11.36
C LEU A 94 -16.41 -2.57 -10.61
N LEU A 95 -15.92 -3.79 -10.40
CA LEU A 95 -14.66 -4.05 -9.70
C LEU A 95 -13.45 -3.54 -10.50
N TYR A 96 -13.49 -3.65 -11.82
CA TYR A 96 -12.46 -3.09 -12.70
C TYR A 96 -12.47 -1.55 -12.66
N LEU A 97 -13.65 -0.93 -12.72
CA LEU A 97 -13.80 0.52 -12.55
C LEU A 97 -13.28 1.00 -11.20
N PHE A 98 -13.58 0.26 -10.13
CA PHE A 98 -13.07 0.56 -8.79
C PHE A 98 -11.54 0.50 -8.73
N ALA A 99 -10.92 -0.50 -9.38
CA ALA A 99 -9.46 -0.59 -9.49
C ALA A 99 -8.88 0.60 -10.25
N GLU A 100 -9.51 1.02 -11.35
CA GLU A 100 -9.05 2.15 -12.16
C GLU A 100 -9.18 3.49 -11.41
N VAL A 101 -10.27 3.69 -10.67
CA VAL A 101 -10.42 4.83 -9.76
C VAL A 101 -9.30 4.80 -8.71
N LEU A 102 -9.09 3.66 -8.05
CA LEU A 102 -8.01 3.52 -7.07
C LEU A 102 -6.62 3.75 -7.67
N LYS A 103 -6.42 3.52 -8.96
CA LYS A 103 -5.16 3.77 -9.65
C LYS A 103 -4.99 5.25 -10.01
N ALA A 104 -6.08 5.93 -10.36
CA ALA A 104 -6.11 7.35 -10.71
C ALA A 104 -5.90 8.30 -9.52
N LEU A 105 -6.07 7.85 -8.27
CA LEU A 105 -5.79 8.69 -7.10
C LEU A 105 -4.31 9.18 -7.07
N PRO A 106 -4.02 10.40 -6.60
CA PRO A 106 -2.64 10.84 -6.39
C PRO A 106 -1.91 9.91 -5.41
N LYS A 107 -0.59 9.74 -5.60
CA LYS A 107 0.23 8.99 -4.66
C LYS A 107 0.28 9.74 -3.31
N PRO A 108 0.24 9.02 -2.17
CA PRO A 108 0.54 9.63 -0.88
C PRO A 108 1.99 10.12 -0.83
#